data_AF-A0A7M2CBB0-F1
#
_entry.id   AF-A0A7M2CBB0-F1
#
_cell.length_a   1.000
_cell.length_b   1.000
_cell.length_c   1.000
_cell.angle_alpha   90.00
_cell.angle_beta   90.00
_cell.angle_gamma   90.00
#
_symmetry.space_group_name_H-M   'P 1'
#
loop_
_entity.id
_entity.type
_entity.pdbx_description
1 polymer ?
#
loop_
_entity_poly.entity_id
_entity_poly.type
_entity_poly.pdbx_seq_one_letter_code
_entity_poly.pdbx_strand_id
1 'polypeptide(L)'
;MTSILYRNLRPEQEELIADLTERYANQKVRFDTGFVGSIPVQAYGRIGRQYFYFRFRGDSASLTLGLADLRRSASRAKHARRKALRELRRGRAEDNFMSFMLKRDLRRDTSLDRHPSRPVWYAVIHDVTGDEWAGELEPEDSAGLFVQLMDQLRRVPYRKTRDRSFTALRRGSYTPPANWKQGIIRKPSRRRR
;
A
#
# COMPACT_ATOMS: atom_id res chain seq x y z
N MET A 1 -18.13 -24.31 -8.82
CA MET A 1 -16.94 -23.62 -9.33
C MET A 1 -16.88 -22.22 -8.73
N THR A 2 -16.05 -22.05 -7.71
CA THR A 2 -15.90 -20.78 -6.97
C THR A 2 -15.01 -19.83 -7.77
N SER A 3 -15.61 -18.92 -8.52
CA SER A 3 -14.89 -17.77 -9.07
C SER A 3 -14.46 -16.87 -7.91
N ILE A 4 -13.24 -17.08 -7.44
CA ILE A 4 -12.64 -16.18 -6.47
C ILE A 4 -12.35 -14.88 -7.22
N LEU A 5 -13.01 -13.81 -6.77
CA LEU A 5 -12.94 -12.43 -7.24
C LEU A 5 -11.54 -11.85 -7.04
N TYR A 6 -10.56 -12.28 -7.82
CA TYR A 6 -9.31 -11.54 -7.98
C TYR A 6 -9.61 -10.30 -8.82
N ARG A 7 -9.27 -9.11 -8.32
CA ARG A 7 -9.42 -7.88 -9.12
C ARG A 7 -8.17 -7.76 -10.00
N ASN A 8 -8.29 -7.54 -11.31
CA ASN A 8 -7.14 -7.33 -12.20
C ASN A 8 -6.11 -8.48 -12.20
N LEU A 9 -6.54 -9.75 -12.06
CA LEU A 9 -5.67 -10.87 -12.40
C LEU A 9 -5.63 -11.01 -13.92
N ARG A 10 -4.43 -11.14 -14.50
CA ARG A 10 -4.32 -11.61 -15.87
C ARG A 10 -4.53 -13.13 -15.89
N PRO A 11 -5.15 -13.70 -16.94
CA PRO A 11 -5.38 -15.16 -17.02
C PRO A 11 -4.08 -15.96 -16.86
N GLU A 12 -2.98 -15.46 -17.41
CA GLU A 12 -1.64 -16.05 -17.33
C GLU A 12 -1.11 -16.19 -15.89
N GLN A 13 -1.62 -15.40 -14.94
CA GLN A 13 -1.18 -15.42 -13.55
C GLN A 13 -2.11 -16.25 -12.65
N GLU A 14 -3.23 -16.78 -13.16
CA GLU A 14 -4.23 -17.49 -12.36
C GLU A 14 -3.65 -18.76 -11.73
N GLU A 15 -2.97 -19.59 -12.51
CA GLU A 15 -2.36 -20.85 -12.04
C GLU A 15 -1.27 -20.56 -11.01
N LEU A 16 -0.35 -19.65 -11.34
CA LEU A 16 0.75 -19.27 -10.46
C LEU A 16 0.28 -18.72 -9.10
N ILE A 17 -0.82 -17.97 -9.08
CA ILE A 17 -1.38 -17.44 -7.83
C ILE A 17 -2.17 -18.50 -7.06
N ALA A 18 -2.84 -19.42 -7.77
CA ALA A 18 -3.47 -20.58 -7.15
C ALA A 18 -2.40 -21.43 -6.45
N ASP A 19 -1.28 -21.72 -7.11
CA ASP A 19 -0.16 -22.48 -6.58
C ASP A 19 0.45 -21.82 -5.33
N LEU A 20 0.69 -20.50 -5.38
CA LEU A 20 1.18 -19.76 -4.20
C LEU A 20 0.16 -19.78 -3.05
N THR A 21 -1.12 -19.66 -3.36
CA THR A 21 -2.20 -19.71 -2.36
C THR A 21 -2.28 -21.08 -1.71
N GLU A 22 -2.12 -22.15 -2.48
CA GLU A 22 -2.09 -23.53 -2.01
C GLU A 22 -0.84 -23.82 -1.18
N ARG A 23 0.35 -23.46 -1.68
CA ARG A 23 1.64 -23.62 -0.99
C ARG A 23 1.63 -23.01 0.40
N TYR A 24 0.98 -21.85 0.55
CA TYR A 24 0.88 -21.13 1.83
C TYR A 24 -0.52 -21.22 2.48
N ALA A 25 -1.30 -22.26 2.16
CA ALA A 25 -2.65 -22.45 2.70
C ALA A 25 -2.67 -22.51 4.24
N ASN A 26 -1.66 -23.14 4.86
CA ASN A 26 -1.50 -23.22 6.31
C ASN A 26 -1.37 -21.84 6.97
N GLN A 27 -0.74 -20.89 6.29
CA GLN A 27 -0.55 -19.51 6.75
C GLN A 27 -1.77 -18.62 6.39
N LYS A 28 -2.76 -19.20 5.70
CA LYS A 28 -3.98 -18.53 5.22
C LYS A 28 -3.65 -17.34 4.31
N VAL A 29 -2.69 -17.54 3.40
CA VAL A 29 -2.38 -16.57 2.36
C VAL A 29 -3.54 -16.53 1.36
N ARG A 30 -3.92 -15.33 0.94
CA ARG A 30 -4.92 -15.07 -0.09
C ARG A 30 -4.51 -13.84 -0.88
N PHE A 31 -4.29 -14.00 -2.17
CA PHE A 31 -4.04 -12.88 -3.06
C PHE A 31 -5.35 -12.14 -3.35
N ASP A 32 -5.31 -10.82 -3.30
CA ASP A 32 -6.41 -10.00 -3.82
C ASP A 32 -6.15 -9.63 -5.28
N THR A 33 -4.88 -9.56 -5.67
CA THR A 33 -4.38 -9.35 -7.05
C THR A 33 -3.12 -10.11 -7.34
N GLY A 34 -2.80 -10.20 -8.63
CA GLY A 34 -1.52 -10.70 -9.10
C GLY A 34 -0.43 -9.65 -9.10
N PHE A 35 0.69 -10.04 -9.70
CA PHE A 35 1.87 -9.21 -9.90
C PHE A 35 1.59 -8.26 -11.06
N VAL A 36 1.21 -7.04 -10.72
CA VAL A 36 0.73 -6.02 -11.66
C VAL A 36 1.61 -4.79 -11.65
N GLY A 37 1.74 -4.15 -12.82
CA GLY A 37 2.50 -2.93 -13.02
C GLY A 37 3.82 -3.17 -13.74
N SER A 38 4.27 -2.18 -14.50
CA SER A 38 5.63 -2.16 -15.05
C SER A 38 6.59 -1.59 -14.02
N ILE A 39 6.39 -0.35 -13.55
CA ILE A 39 7.25 0.27 -12.54
C ILE A 39 6.39 1.04 -11.52
N PRO A 40 6.24 0.54 -10.29
CA PRO A 40 6.71 -0.74 -9.75
C PRO A 40 5.80 -1.93 -10.08
N VAL A 41 6.36 -3.14 -10.09
CA VAL A 41 5.56 -4.39 -9.99
C VAL A 41 5.06 -4.53 -8.55
N GLN A 42 3.77 -4.80 -8.38
CA GLN A 42 3.11 -4.87 -7.07
C GLN A 42 2.12 -6.03 -7.00
N ALA A 43 1.99 -6.61 -5.81
CA ALA A 43 0.90 -7.52 -5.50
C ALA A 43 0.40 -7.26 -4.08
N TYR A 44 -0.89 -7.50 -3.85
CA TYR A 44 -1.51 -7.32 -2.54
C TYR A 44 -2.50 -8.42 -2.21
N GLY A 45 -2.71 -8.59 -0.92
CA GLY A 45 -3.62 -9.61 -0.41
C GLY A 45 -3.55 -9.69 1.11
N ARG A 46 -3.78 -10.88 1.64
CA ARG A 46 -3.89 -11.13 3.07
C ARG A 46 -3.14 -12.38 3.49
N ILE A 47 -2.60 -12.34 4.71
CA ILE A 47 -2.05 -13.49 5.42
C ILE A 47 -2.79 -13.58 6.75
N GLY A 48 -3.71 -14.53 6.87
CA GLY A 48 -4.64 -14.61 7.99
C GLY A 48 -5.46 -13.32 8.14
N ARG A 49 -5.16 -12.54 9.19
CA ARG A 49 -5.85 -11.25 9.46
C ARG A 49 -5.10 -10.03 8.94
N GLN A 50 -3.83 -10.17 8.60
CA GLN A 50 -2.96 -9.08 8.17
C GLN A 50 -3.04 -8.89 6.66
N TYR A 51 -2.79 -7.68 6.20
CA TYR A 51 -2.62 -7.37 4.79
C TYR A 51 -1.16 -7.46 4.42
N PHE A 52 -0.87 -8.00 3.25
CA PHE A 52 0.46 -7.96 2.67
C PHE A 52 0.51 -6.99 1.49
N TYR A 53 1.69 -6.44 1.29
CA TYR A 53 2.03 -5.63 0.14
C TYR A 53 3.42 -6.02 -0.35
N PHE A 54 3.46 -6.61 -1.55
CA PHE A 54 4.66 -6.91 -2.30
C PHE A 54 4.93 -5.75 -3.27
N ARG A 55 6.19 -5.36 -3.39
CA ARG A 55 6.63 -4.32 -4.31
C ARG A 55 8.05 -4.58 -4.78
N PHE A 56 8.26 -4.57 -6.08
CA PHE A 56 9.57 -4.51 -6.73
C PHE A 56 9.76 -3.15 -7.41
N ARG A 57 10.87 -2.47 -7.10
CA ARG A 57 11.26 -1.19 -7.74
C ARG A 57 12.73 -0.90 -7.52
N GLY A 58 13.43 -0.46 -8.56
CA GLY A 58 14.78 0.08 -8.44
C GLY A 58 15.70 -0.96 -7.83
N ASP A 59 15.66 -2.14 -8.41
CA ASP A 59 16.38 -3.34 -7.99
C ASP A 59 16.16 -3.83 -6.56
N SER A 60 15.03 -3.46 -5.96
CA SER A 60 14.69 -3.88 -4.62
C SER A 60 13.29 -4.47 -4.57
N ALA A 61 13.21 -5.68 -4.02
CA ALA A 61 11.96 -6.36 -3.72
C ALA A 61 11.66 -6.24 -2.23
N SER A 62 10.42 -5.90 -1.89
CA SER A 62 9.97 -5.70 -0.53
C SER A 62 8.64 -6.40 -0.28
N LEU A 63 8.50 -7.01 0.89
CA LEU A 63 7.25 -7.57 1.38
C LEU A 63 6.94 -6.98 2.75
N THR A 64 5.80 -6.31 2.85
CA THR A 64 5.34 -5.71 4.10
C THR A 64 4.06 -6.39 4.55
N LEU A 65 4.00 -6.85 5.80
CA LEU A 65 2.77 -7.34 6.43
C LEU A 65 2.32 -6.39 7.54
N GLY A 66 1.03 -6.15 7.65
CA GLY A 66 0.52 -5.37 8.76
C GLY A 66 -0.97 -5.20 8.79
N LEU A 67 -1.40 -4.25 9.63
CA LEU A 67 -2.79 -3.86 9.67
C LEU A 67 -3.03 -2.72 8.68
N ALA A 68 -4.10 -2.82 7.89
CA ALA A 68 -4.60 -1.69 7.13
C ALA A 68 -4.98 -0.56 8.11
N ASP A 69 -4.71 0.71 7.74
CA ASP A 69 -5.13 1.82 8.61
C ASP A 69 -6.63 1.95 8.48
N LEU A 70 -7.36 1.43 9.47
CA LEU A 70 -8.80 1.56 9.50
C LEU A 70 -9.25 2.95 9.97
N ARG A 71 -8.33 3.86 10.29
CA ARG A 71 -8.70 5.14 10.91
C ARG A 71 -8.86 6.25 9.86
N ARG A 72 -10.00 6.17 9.14
CA ARG A 72 -10.74 7.25 8.43
C ARG A 72 -10.79 7.19 6.90
N SER A 73 -9.74 6.76 6.18
CA SER A 73 -9.75 6.77 4.69
C SER A 73 -10.65 5.67 4.11
N ALA A 74 -10.42 4.41 4.49
CA ALA A 74 -11.19 3.26 3.98
C ALA A 74 -12.69 3.34 4.34
N SER A 75 -13.02 3.85 5.53
CA SER A 75 -14.41 4.07 5.94
C SER A 75 -15.09 5.17 5.12
N ARG A 76 -14.38 6.28 4.84
CA ARG A 76 -14.88 7.35 3.96
C ARG A 76 -15.03 6.88 2.52
N ALA A 77 -14.07 6.12 1.98
CA ALA A 77 -14.15 5.57 0.63
C ALA A 77 -15.31 4.57 0.49
N LYS A 78 -15.49 3.67 1.48
CA LYS A 78 -16.64 2.75 1.54
C LYS A 78 -17.97 3.51 1.64
N HIS A 79 -18.04 4.57 2.45
CA HIS A 79 -19.22 5.41 2.59
C HIS A 79 -19.54 6.16 1.29
N ALA A 80 -18.53 6.76 0.65
CA ALA A 80 -18.65 7.43 -0.65
C ALA A 80 -19.16 6.47 -1.73
N ARG A 81 -18.58 5.26 -1.82
CA ARG A 81 -19.03 4.23 -2.78
C ARG A 81 -20.46 3.78 -2.53
N ARG A 82 -20.86 3.59 -1.26
CA ARG A 82 -22.25 3.26 -0.89
C ARG A 82 -23.21 4.39 -1.23
N LYS A 83 -22.81 5.64 -1.01
CA LYS A 83 -23.60 6.82 -1.39
C LYS A 83 -23.75 6.90 -2.91
N ALA A 84 -22.67 6.72 -3.66
CA ALA A 84 -22.67 6.68 -5.12
C ALA A 84 -23.60 5.62 -5.70
N LEU A 85 -23.55 4.39 -5.17
CA LEU A 85 -24.47 3.31 -5.58
C LEU A 85 -25.95 3.66 -5.31
N ARG A 86 -26.24 4.30 -4.18
CA ARG A 86 -27.61 4.70 -3.82
C ARG A 86 -28.12 5.82 -4.73
N GLU A 87 -27.28 6.80 -5.07
CA GLU A 87 -27.66 7.92 -5.94
C GLU A 87 -27.89 7.45 -7.39
N LEU A 88 -27.05 6.56 -7.91
CA LEU A 88 -27.26 5.95 -9.23
C LEU A 88 -28.53 5.10 -9.28
N ARG A 89 -28.81 4.28 -8.25
CA ARG A 89 -30.04 3.46 -8.19
C ARG A 89 -31.32 4.30 -8.13
N ARG A 90 -31.25 5.53 -7.63
CA ARG A 90 -32.40 6.43 -7.52
C ARG A 90 -32.69 7.19 -8.82
N GLY A 91 -31.93 6.95 -9.90
CA GLY A 91 -32.12 7.64 -11.17
C GLY A 91 -31.84 9.15 -11.12
N ARG A 92 -31.30 9.67 -10.00
CA ARG A 92 -31.04 11.11 -9.79
C ARG A 92 -29.75 11.60 -10.46
N ALA A 93 -29.03 10.71 -11.11
CA ALA A 93 -27.82 11.05 -11.85
C ALA A 93 -28.18 11.14 -13.33
N GLU A 94 -28.79 12.25 -13.73
CA GLU A 94 -28.75 12.70 -15.12
C GLU A 94 -27.26 12.83 -15.54
N ASP A 95 -26.95 12.71 -16.84
CA ASP A 95 -25.59 12.69 -17.41
C ASP A 95 -24.81 14.02 -17.25
N ASN A 96 -24.69 14.47 -16.02
CA ASN A 96 -24.03 15.68 -15.57
C ASN A 96 -22.74 15.34 -14.81
N PHE A 97 -21.91 16.35 -14.54
CA PHE A 97 -20.62 16.22 -13.83
C PHE A 97 -20.67 15.38 -12.54
N MET A 98 -21.81 15.40 -11.82
CA MET A 98 -22.02 14.58 -10.63
C MET A 98 -22.08 13.08 -10.93
N SER A 99 -22.68 12.66 -12.04
CA SER A 99 -22.70 11.25 -12.46
C SER A 99 -21.28 10.75 -12.78
N PHE A 100 -20.44 11.60 -13.39
CA PHE A 100 -19.03 11.31 -13.64
C PHE A 100 -18.25 11.11 -12.33
N MET A 101 -18.44 11.98 -11.34
CA MET A 101 -17.81 11.85 -10.02
C MET A 101 -18.25 10.57 -9.28
N LEU A 102 -19.53 10.21 -9.33
CA LEU A 102 -20.07 8.98 -8.73
C LEU A 102 -19.54 7.72 -9.44
N LYS A 103 -19.49 7.73 -10.78
CA LYS A 103 -18.89 6.66 -11.60
C LYS A 103 -17.39 6.53 -11.29
N ARG A 104 -16.68 7.65 -11.10
CA ARG A 104 -15.26 7.67 -10.70
C ARG A 104 -15.05 7.07 -9.32
N ASP A 105 -15.87 7.42 -8.32
CA ASP A 105 -15.76 6.85 -6.97
C ASP A 105 -16.06 5.34 -6.94
N LEU A 106 -16.87 4.83 -7.88
CA LEU A 106 -17.10 3.40 -8.07
C LEU A 106 -15.93 2.68 -8.75
N ARG A 107 -15.31 3.34 -9.73
CA ARG A 107 -14.14 2.85 -10.47
C ARG A 107 -12.83 3.03 -9.70
N ARG A 108 -12.82 3.85 -8.65
CA ARG A 108 -11.63 4.12 -7.85
C ARG A 108 -11.07 2.81 -7.31
N ASP A 109 -9.81 2.55 -7.65
CA ASP A 109 -9.11 1.40 -7.14
C ASP A 109 -8.84 1.58 -5.64
N THR A 110 -9.43 0.68 -4.85
CA THR A 110 -9.28 0.64 -3.39
C THR A 110 -8.11 -0.23 -2.97
N SER A 111 -7.30 -0.73 -3.92
CA SER A 111 -6.07 -1.49 -3.66
C SER A 111 -5.13 -0.75 -2.70
N LEU A 112 -4.95 0.55 -2.91
CA LEU A 112 -4.17 1.43 -2.03
C LEU A 112 -4.75 1.54 -0.61
N ASP A 113 -6.07 1.37 -0.43
CA ASP A 113 -6.68 1.31 0.90
C ASP A 113 -6.32 0.01 1.65
N ARG A 114 -5.77 -1.00 0.94
CA ARG A 114 -5.33 -2.28 1.49
C ARG A 114 -3.83 -2.33 1.81
N HIS A 115 -3.09 -1.25 1.53
CA HIS A 115 -1.69 -1.16 1.93
C HIS A 115 -1.56 -1.21 3.47
N PRO A 116 -0.63 -2.00 4.03
CA PRO A 116 -0.41 -2.08 5.47
C PRO A 116 0.25 -0.79 5.99
N SER A 117 -0.57 0.16 6.45
CA SER A 117 -0.11 1.40 7.08
C SER A 117 0.64 1.22 8.40
N ARG A 118 0.33 0.13 9.12
CA ARG A 118 0.92 -0.23 10.41
C ARG A 118 1.67 -1.54 10.20
N PRO A 119 2.90 -1.49 9.68
CA PRO A 119 3.67 -2.69 9.38
C PRO A 119 4.06 -3.39 10.67
N VAL A 120 3.87 -4.70 10.69
CA VAL A 120 4.19 -5.62 11.80
C VAL A 120 5.34 -6.52 11.41
N TRP A 121 5.39 -6.94 10.15
CA TRP A 121 6.50 -7.69 9.57
C TRP A 121 6.96 -7.05 8.27
N TYR A 122 8.23 -7.25 7.96
CA TYR A 122 8.86 -6.72 6.78
C TYR A 122 10.05 -7.60 6.37
N ALA A 123 10.22 -7.77 5.07
CA ALA A 123 11.41 -8.32 4.45
C ALA A 123 11.78 -7.45 3.23
N VAL A 124 13.07 -7.34 2.96
CA VAL A 124 13.59 -6.72 1.74
C VAL A 124 14.79 -7.47 1.23
N ILE A 125 14.84 -7.59 -0.09
CA ILE A 125 15.97 -8.05 -0.87
C ILE A 125 16.42 -6.86 -1.73
N HIS A 126 17.72 -6.63 -1.76
CA HIS A 126 18.37 -5.66 -2.62
C HIS A 126 19.15 -6.42 -3.69
N ASP A 127 19.50 -5.74 -4.78
CA ASP A 127 20.39 -6.29 -5.82
C ASP A 127 19.80 -7.56 -6.45
N VAL A 128 18.54 -7.46 -6.89
CA VAL A 128 17.76 -8.61 -7.39
C VAL A 128 18.20 -9.00 -8.81
N THR A 129 18.46 -7.98 -9.63
CA THR A 129 18.79 -8.08 -11.05
C THR A 129 20.20 -7.55 -11.34
N GLY A 130 20.77 -6.75 -10.45
CA GLY A 130 22.05 -6.06 -10.66
C GLY A 130 21.93 -4.75 -11.45
N ASP A 131 20.71 -4.36 -11.85
CA ASP A 131 20.43 -3.11 -12.55
C ASP A 131 19.57 -2.17 -11.68
N GLU A 132 20.14 -1.05 -11.26
CA GLU A 132 19.47 -0.01 -10.46
C GLU A 132 18.19 0.51 -11.12
N TRP A 133 18.10 0.44 -12.45
CA TRP A 133 16.95 0.88 -13.23
C TRP A 133 15.97 -0.24 -13.58
N ALA A 134 16.19 -1.45 -13.06
CA ALA A 134 15.27 -2.55 -13.19
C ALA A 134 13.89 -2.14 -12.66
N GLY A 135 13.00 -1.95 -13.62
CA GLY A 135 11.65 -1.49 -13.39
C GLY A 135 10.67 -2.66 -13.39
N GLU A 136 10.83 -3.54 -14.36
CA GLU A 136 9.92 -4.62 -14.70
C GLU A 136 10.48 -5.96 -14.23
N LEU A 137 9.57 -6.88 -13.92
CA LEU A 137 9.89 -8.23 -13.51
C LEU A 137 8.79 -9.14 -13.99
N GLU A 138 9.15 -10.30 -14.54
CA GLU A 138 8.16 -11.27 -14.97
C GLU A 138 7.35 -11.80 -13.76
N PRO A 139 6.10 -12.24 -13.94
CA PRO A 139 5.27 -12.74 -12.86
C PRO A 139 5.89 -13.94 -12.12
N GLU A 140 6.62 -14.80 -12.82
CA GLU A 140 7.30 -15.98 -12.29
C GLU A 140 8.44 -15.59 -11.36
N ASP A 141 9.28 -14.65 -11.80
CA ASP A 141 10.37 -14.09 -10.99
C ASP A 141 9.81 -13.34 -9.77
N SER A 142 8.71 -12.60 -9.96
CA SER A 142 7.99 -11.92 -8.87
C SER A 142 7.47 -12.91 -7.82
N ALA A 143 6.94 -14.05 -8.25
CA ALA A 143 6.53 -15.14 -7.37
C ALA A 143 7.71 -15.76 -6.63
N GLY A 144 8.83 -15.99 -7.33
CA GLY A 144 10.08 -16.46 -6.73
C GLY A 144 10.56 -15.53 -5.62
N LEU A 145 10.57 -14.21 -5.87
CA LEU A 145 10.92 -13.21 -4.86
C LEU A 145 9.92 -13.16 -3.72
N PHE A 146 8.62 -13.31 -4.00
CA PHE A 146 7.61 -13.38 -2.94
C PHE A 146 7.90 -14.55 -1.98
N VAL A 147 8.24 -15.72 -2.51
CA VAL A 147 8.63 -16.90 -1.71
C VAL A 147 9.86 -16.61 -0.84
N GLN A 148 10.91 -16.06 -1.43
CA GLN A 148 12.14 -15.71 -0.69
C GLN A 148 11.87 -14.68 0.41
N LEU A 149 11.05 -13.66 0.12
CA LEU A 149 10.69 -12.63 1.08
C LEU A 149 9.84 -13.18 2.22
N MET A 150 8.94 -14.12 1.94
CA MET A 150 8.15 -14.82 2.96
C MET A 150 9.04 -15.54 3.98
N ASP A 151 10.10 -16.20 3.52
CA ASP A 151 11.06 -16.89 4.39
C ASP A 151 11.93 -15.92 5.21
N GLN A 152 12.16 -14.71 4.68
CA GLN A 152 12.96 -13.67 5.31
C GLN A 152 12.15 -12.68 6.17
N LEU A 153 10.85 -12.91 6.37
CA LEU A 153 9.99 -12.01 7.14
C LEU A 153 10.49 -11.83 8.57
N ARG A 154 10.85 -10.58 8.89
CA ARG A 154 11.28 -10.18 10.24
C ARG A 154 10.26 -9.25 10.86
N ARG A 155 10.11 -9.35 12.18
CA ARG A 155 9.21 -8.47 12.92
C ARG A 155 9.77 -7.04 12.88
N VAL A 156 8.93 -6.09 12.50
CA VAL A 156 9.29 -4.67 12.52
C VAL A 156 9.58 -4.28 13.97
N PRO A 157 10.77 -3.74 14.28
CA PRO A 157 11.11 -3.34 15.63
C PRO A 157 10.09 -2.30 16.10
N TYR A 158 9.55 -2.50 17.30
CA TYR A 158 8.58 -1.58 17.89
C TYR A 158 9.25 -0.23 18.14
N ARG A 159 9.16 0.68 17.18
CA ARG A 159 9.48 2.09 17.42
C ARG A 159 8.27 2.67 18.15
N LYS A 160 8.43 3.04 19.43
CA LYS A 160 7.51 3.99 20.07
C LYS A 160 7.38 5.15 19.09
N THR A 161 6.21 5.34 18.51
CA THR A 161 5.87 6.54 17.74
C THR A 161 6.20 7.72 18.65
N ARG A 162 7.34 8.37 18.43
CA ARG A 162 7.71 9.57 19.17
C ARG A 162 6.56 10.56 19.00
N ASP A 163 6.12 11.08 20.14
CA ASP A 163 4.94 11.88 20.34
C ASP A 163 4.62 12.87 19.22
N ARG A 164 3.35 12.81 18.76
CA ARG A 164 2.34 13.88 18.58
C ARG A 164 2.72 15.29 18.10
N SER A 165 3.97 15.57 17.75
CA SER A 165 4.46 16.90 17.34
C SER A 165 4.14 17.19 15.87
N PHE A 166 4.15 16.19 14.99
CA PHE A 166 3.75 16.37 13.59
C PHE A 166 2.24 16.55 13.39
N THR A 167 1.42 16.00 14.29
CA THR A 167 -0.04 16.15 14.23
C THR A 167 -0.50 17.53 14.68
N ALA A 168 0.27 18.20 15.56
CA ALA A 168 0.05 19.60 15.94
C ALA A 168 0.40 20.55 14.77
N LEU A 169 1.54 20.32 14.11
CA LEU A 169 1.93 21.05 12.89
C LEU A 169 0.89 20.91 11.75
N ARG A 170 0.26 19.74 11.59
CA ARG A 170 -0.80 19.54 10.58
C ARG A 170 -2.19 20.10 10.96
N ARG A 171 -2.42 20.52 12.20
CA ARG A 171 -3.72 21.04 12.67
C ARG A 171 -3.78 22.57 12.78
N GLY A 172 -2.77 23.28 12.26
CA GLY A 172 -2.78 24.76 12.24
C GLY A 172 -2.63 25.40 13.63
N SER A 173 -2.16 24.65 14.64
CA SER A 173 -1.75 25.28 15.90
C SER A 173 -0.44 26.02 15.67
N TYR A 174 -0.49 27.35 15.75
CA TYR A 174 0.62 28.28 15.53
C TYR A 174 1.67 28.28 16.66
N THR A 175 1.64 27.29 17.56
CA THR A 175 2.59 27.18 18.67
C THR A 175 3.67 26.15 18.30
N PRO A 176 4.88 26.58 17.92
CA PRO A 176 5.99 25.64 17.77
C PRO A 176 6.27 24.95 19.12
N PRO A 177 6.66 23.66 19.12
CA PRO A 177 7.03 22.97 20.36
C PRO A 177 8.20 23.70 21.02
N ALA A 178 8.07 23.97 22.33
CA ALA A 178 9.01 24.76 23.14
C ALA A 178 10.45 24.18 23.24
N ASN A 179 10.73 23.04 22.59
CA ASN A 179 11.97 22.30 22.73
C ASN A 179 12.84 22.41 21.47
N TRP A 180 12.84 23.59 20.87
CA TRP A 180 13.57 23.98 19.66
C TRP A 180 15.12 24.09 19.86
N LYS A 181 15.64 23.70 21.02
CA LYS A 181 17.04 23.92 21.45
C LYS A 181 18.15 23.14 20.72
N GLN A 182 17.90 22.46 19.59
CA GLN A 182 18.99 21.85 18.83
C GLN A 182 18.84 22.08 17.32
N GLY A 183 19.60 23.07 16.82
CA GLY A 183 20.09 23.10 15.44
C GLY A 183 19.50 24.14 14.49
N ILE A 184 19.58 25.45 14.77
CA ILE A 184 19.71 26.45 13.67
C ILE A 184 21.18 26.83 13.59
N ILE A 185 21.79 26.47 12.47
CA ILE A 185 23.01 27.08 11.96
C ILE A 185 22.65 28.52 11.60
N ARG A 186 23.15 29.49 12.38
CA ARG A 186 23.03 30.92 12.03
C ARG A 186 24.14 31.28 11.05
N LYS A 187 23.78 31.87 9.91
CA LYS A 187 24.76 32.47 8.98
C LYS A 187 25.55 33.56 9.72
N PRO A 188 26.87 33.69 9.48
CA PRO A 188 27.68 34.72 10.12
C PRO A 188 27.30 36.09 9.59
N SER A 189 27.03 37.03 10.50
CA SER A 189 26.77 38.43 10.14
C SER A 189 28.08 39.12 9.73
N ARG A 190 28.06 39.81 8.59
CA ARG A 190 29.18 40.63 8.11
C ARG A 190 29.45 41.76 9.11
N ARG A 191 30.65 41.79 9.69
CA ARG A 191 31.23 42.95 10.38
C ARG A 191 31.12 44.18 9.47
N ARG A 192 30.63 45.30 10.01
CA ARG A 192 31.02 46.64 9.56
C ARG A 192 31.83 47.28 10.69
N ARG A 193 32.92 47.91 10.24
CA ARG A 193 34.01 48.51 11.01
C ARG A 193 33.52 49.58 11.96
#